data_AF-A0A2S6PQI4-F1
#
_entry.id   AF-A0A2S6PQI4-F1
#
_cell.length_a   1.000
_cell.length_b   1.000
_cell.length_c   1.000
_cell.angle_alpha   90.00
_cell.angle_beta   90.00
_cell.angle_gamma   90.00
#
_symmetry.space_group_name_H-M   'P 1'
#
loop_
_entity.id
_entity.type
_entity.pdbx_description
1 polymer ?
#
loop_
_entity_poly.entity_id
_entity_poly.type
_entity_poly.pdbx_seq_one_letter_code
_entity_poly.pdbx_strand_id
1 'polypeptide(L)'
;MQQGEVGDTVLSLTAEGPLDTGGSYRCVFQADLASEPSSGGPVRLGPSRVTEGEPQSSCTPGEPTVLTLLPDGSLRREITATGQSLTYTRTG
;
A
#
# COMPACT_ATOMS: atom_id res chain seq x y z
N MET A 1 14.29 3.04 -16.71
CA MET A 1 13.59 3.01 -15.42
C MET A 1 13.19 4.45 -15.12
N GLN A 2 11.91 4.79 -15.23
CA GLN A 2 11.39 6.12 -14.88
C GLN A 2 10.72 5.98 -13.51
N GLN A 3 11.06 6.86 -12.57
CA GLN A 3 10.32 6.98 -11.31
C GLN A 3 9.06 7.81 -11.56
N GLY A 4 7.94 7.47 -10.91
CA GLY A 4 6.69 8.23 -11.06
C GLY A 4 6.80 9.66 -10.54
N GLU A 5 5.93 10.53 -11.04
CA GLU A 5 5.75 11.91 -10.59
C GLU A 5 4.76 11.99 -9.41
N VAL A 6 4.79 13.08 -8.65
CA VAL A 6 3.81 13.29 -7.57
C VAL A 6 2.40 13.30 -8.15
N GLY A 7 1.51 12.51 -7.56
CA GLY A 7 0.15 12.29 -8.06
C GLY A 7 0.00 11.06 -8.95
N ASP A 8 1.09 10.46 -9.44
CA ASP A 8 1.00 9.21 -10.19
C ASP A 8 0.59 8.05 -9.28
N THR A 9 -0.25 7.16 -9.81
CA THR A 9 -0.54 5.88 -9.15
C THR A 9 0.68 4.96 -9.24
N VAL A 10 1.37 4.79 -8.11
CA VAL A 10 2.61 4.00 -8.01
C VAL A 10 2.45 2.73 -7.18
N LEU A 11 1.30 2.55 -6.52
CA LEU A 11 0.96 1.34 -5.78
C LEU A 11 -0.37 0.77 -6.29
N SER A 12 -0.38 -0.54 -6.54
CA SER A 12 -1.60 -1.35 -6.68
C SER A 12 -1.48 -2.54 -5.73
N LEU A 13 -2.45 -2.69 -4.83
CA LEU A 13 -2.50 -3.76 -3.83
C LEU A 13 -3.82 -4.52 -3.96
N THR A 14 -3.74 -5.83 -4.13
CA THR A 14 -4.91 -6.71 -4.11
C THR A 14 -4.94 -7.47 -2.78
N ALA A 15 -6.05 -7.36 -2.06
CA ALA A 15 -6.31 -8.13 -0.85
C ALA A 15 -7.47 -9.10 -1.12
N GLU A 16 -7.25 -10.38 -0.83
CA GLU A 16 -8.24 -11.44 -1.00
C GLU A 16 -8.25 -12.35 0.23
N GLY A 17 -9.43 -12.86 0.58
CA GLY A 17 -9.55 -13.77 1.71
C GLY A 17 -10.97 -14.19 2.00
N PRO A 18 -11.17 -15.12 2.95
CA PRO A 18 -12.50 -15.53 3.38
C PRO A 18 -13.20 -14.41 4.16
N LEU A 19 -14.53 -14.38 4.08
CA LEU A 19 -15.38 -13.56 4.95
C LEU A 19 -15.92 -14.41 6.10
N ASP A 20 -16.02 -13.81 7.30
CA ASP A 20 -16.56 -14.49 8.49
C ASP A 20 -18.03 -14.94 8.30
N THR A 21 -18.77 -14.22 7.46
CA THR A 21 -20.15 -14.54 7.08
C THR A 21 -20.27 -15.67 6.05
N GLY A 22 -19.15 -16.25 5.62
CA GLY A 22 -19.06 -17.12 4.46
C GLY A 22 -18.82 -16.33 3.16
N GLY A 23 -18.20 -17.01 2.18
CA GLY A 23 -17.74 -16.40 0.92
C GLY A 23 -16.31 -15.85 0.99
N SER A 24 -15.93 -15.07 -0.02
CA SER A 24 -14.62 -14.43 -0.12
C SER A 24 -14.76 -12.95 -0.44
N TYR A 25 -13.76 -12.17 -0.06
CA TYR A 25 -13.60 -10.80 -0.51
C TYR A 25 -12.45 -10.68 -1.51
N ARG A 26 -12.56 -9.70 -2.40
CA ARG A 26 -11.46 -9.18 -3.22
C ARG A 26 -11.53 -7.66 -3.23
N CYS A 27 -10.44 -7.02 -2.81
CA CYS A 27 -10.31 -5.57 -2.80
C CYS A 27 -9.05 -5.16 -3.55
N VAL A 28 -9.18 -4.28 -4.53
CA VAL A 28 -8.05 -3.66 -5.23
C VAL A 28 -7.93 -2.22 -4.78
N PHE A 29 -6.76 -1.88 -4.24
CA PHE A 29 -6.44 -0.55 -3.75
C PHE A 29 -5.36 0.08 -4.60
N GLN A 30 -5.51 1.36 -4.89
CA GLN A 30 -4.48 2.17 -5.54
C GLN A 30 -4.07 3.33 -4.64
N ALA A 31 -2.79 3.68 -4.64
CA ALA A 31 -2.30 4.85 -3.95
C ALA A 31 -1.32 5.64 -4.82
N ASP A 32 -1.40 6.95 -4.69
CA ASP A 32 -0.60 7.88 -5.49
C ASP A 32 0.67 8.28 -4.74
N LEU A 33 1.70 8.65 -5.49
CA LEU A 33 2.95 9.15 -4.95
C LEU A 33 2.72 10.52 -4.30
N ALA A 34 3.00 10.64 -3.00
CA ALA A 34 2.74 11.86 -2.25
C ALA A 34 3.91 12.86 -2.28
N SER A 35 5.13 12.41 -2.57
CA SER A 35 6.31 13.26 -2.67
C SER A 35 7.36 12.63 -3.58
N GLU A 36 8.15 13.47 -4.24
CA GLU A 36 9.33 13.02 -4.99
C GLU A 36 10.27 12.20 -4.08
N PRO A 37 10.61 10.95 -4.46
CA PRO A 37 11.53 10.14 -3.67
C PRO A 37 12.96 10.62 -3.89
N SER A 38 13.74 10.69 -2.82
CA SER A 38 15.19 10.81 -2.95
C SER A 38 15.80 9.44 -3.27
N SER A 39 16.95 9.42 -3.95
CA SER A 39 17.69 8.17 -4.17
C SER A 39 18.02 7.47 -2.85
N GLY A 40 17.60 6.21 -2.71
CA GLY A 40 17.73 5.43 -1.47
C GLY A 40 16.86 5.90 -0.29
N GLY A 41 16.04 6.93 -0.48
CA GLY A 41 15.11 7.43 0.54
C GLY A 41 13.79 6.67 0.57
N PRO A 42 12.95 6.96 1.58
CA PRO A 42 11.64 6.35 1.68
C PRO A 42 10.70 6.85 0.58
N VAL A 43 9.75 6.00 0.19
CA VAL A 43 8.65 6.35 -0.72
C VAL A 43 7.44 6.74 0.12
N ARG A 44 6.87 7.93 -0.14
CA ARG A 44 5.67 8.40 0.54
C ARG A 44 4.45 8.20 -0.35
N LEU A 45 3.44 7.52 0.17
CA LEU A 45 2.19 7.25 -0.52
C LEU A 45 1.05 8.01 0.15
N GLY A 46 0.18 8.58 -0.66
CA GLY A 46 -1.08 9.15 -0.20
C GLY A 46 -2.03 8.08 0.37
N PRO A 47 -3.23 8.48 0.82
CA PRO A 47 -4.25 7.51 1.19
C PRO A 47 -4.61 6.66 -0.02
N SER A 48 -4.91 5.38 0.20
CA SER A 48 -5.35 4.52 -0.89
C SER A 48 -6.84 4.70 -1.17
N ARG A 49 -7.24 4.42 -2.40
CA ARG A 49 -8.64 4.34 -2.83
C ARG A 49 -8.98 2.92 -3.26
N VAL A 50 -10.22 2.50 -3.02
CA VAL A 50 -10.74 1.24 -3.56
C VAL A 50 -11.08 1.46 -5.03
N THR A 51 -10.44 0.74 -5.94
CA THR A 51 -10.79 0.77 -7.37
C THR A 51 -11.68 -0.39 -7.77
N GLU A 52 -11.55 -1.53 -7.08
CA GLU A 52 -12.43 -2.68 -7.24
C GLU A 52 -12.71 -3.28 -5.85
N GLY A 53 -13.94 -3.73 -5.62
CA GLY A 53 -14.35 -4.30 -4.35
C GLY A 53 -15.52 -5.25 -4.49
N GLU A 54 -15.31 -6.51 -4.10
CA GLU A 54 -16.29 -7.59 -4.17
C GLU A 54 -16.30 -8.36 -2.84
N PRO A 55 -17.33 -8.17 -1.98
CA PRO A 55 -18.31 -7.09 -2.01
C PRO A 55 -17.66 -5.76 -1.60
N GLN A 56 -18.15 -4.64 -2.14
CA GLN A 56 -17.61 -3.31 -1.84
C GLN A 56 -17.60 -2.97 -0.34
N SER A 57 -18.59 -3.47 0.42
CA SER A 57 -18.69 -3.29 1.87
C SER A 57 -17.53 -3.89 2.67
N SER A 58 -16.76 -4.80 2.08
CA SER A 58 -15.59 -5.41 2.71
C SER A 58 -14.29 -4.63 2.48
N CYS A 59 -14.32 -3.57 1.67
CA CYS A 59 -13.14 -2.81 1.30
C CYS A 59 -13.16 -1.41 1.93
N THR A 60 -12.14 -1.10 2.73
CA THR A 60 -11.97 0.23 3.33
C THR A 60 -10.69 0.88 2.80
N PRO A 61 -10.75 2.13 2.30
CA PRO A 61 -9.56 2.93 1.97
C PRO A 61 -8.50 2.88 3.07
N GLY A 62 -7.23 2.79 2.66
CA GLY A 62 -6.10 2.78 3.57
C GLY A 62 -5.56 4.19 3.85
N GLU A 63 -5.03 4.37 5.05
CA GLU A 63 -4.35 5.60 5.46
C GLU A 63 -3.02 5.83 4.70
N PRO A 64 -2.52 7.09 4.63
CA PRO A 64 -1.24 7.41 4.02
C PRO A 64 -0.07 6.67 4.69
N THR A 65 0.87 6.17 3.89
CA THR A 65 1.98 5.35 4.39
C THR A 65 3.34 5.77 3.86
N VAL A 66 4.38 5.40 4.60
CA VAL A 66 5.78 5.53 4.20
C VAL A 66 6.37 4.14 4.04
N LEU A 67 6.98 3.89 2.88
CA LEU A 67 7.70 2.66 2.56
C LEU A 67 9.21 2.92 2.65
N THR A 68 9.90 2.14 3.46
CA THR A 68 11.35 2.21 3.64
C THR A 68 11.96 0.86 3.35
N LEU A 69 12.89 0.80 2.39
CA LEU A 69 13.72 -0.37 2.18
C LEU A 69 14.77 -0.43 3.29
N LEU A 70 14.75 -1.50 4.09
CA LEU A 70 15.70 -1.70 5.17
C LEU A 70 17.02 -2.29 4.63
N PRO A 71 18.14 -2.15 5.37
CA PRO A 71 19.46 -2.64 4.93
C PRO A 71 19.51 -4.15 4.69
N ASP A 72 18.64 -4.92 5.34
CA ASP A 72 18.52 -6.37 5.17
C ASP A 72 17.68 -6.78 3.94
N GLY A 73 17.19 -5.80 3.17
CA GLY A 73 16.37 -6.00 1.98
C GLY A 73 14.88 -6.19 2.27
N SER A 74 14.46 -6.17 3.54
CA SER A 74 13.05 -6.16 3.90
C SER A 74 12.41 -4.78 3.67
N LEU A 75 11.09 -4.74 3.48
CA LEU A 75 10.35 -3.50 3.27
C LEU A 75 9.52 -3.17 4.51
N ARG A 76 9.80 -2.04 5.16
CA ARG A 76 8.97 -1.52 6.25
C ARG A 76 7.92 -0.58 5.69
N ARG A 77 6.66 -0.82 6.02
CA ARG A 77 5.53 0.09 5.78
C ARG A 77 5.06 0.66 7.09
N GLU A 78 5.02 1.98 7.19
CA GLU A 78 4.52 2.71 8.36
C GLU A 78 3.27 3.50 7.99
N ILE A 79 2.22 3.41 8.81
CA ILE A 79 1.03 4.23 8.71
C ILE A 79 1.31 5.55 9.42
N THR A 80 1.37 6.64 8.67
CA THR A 80 1.82 7.94 9.19
C THR A 80 0.92 8.51 10.30
N ALA A 81 -0.39 8.24 10.21
CA ALA A 81 -1.37 8.73 11.18
C ALA A 81 -1.28 8.03 12.56
N THR A 82 -0.86 6.77 12.60
CA THR A 82 -0.87 5.96 13.83
C THR A 82 0.52 5.52 14.30
N GLY A 83 1.55 5.62 13.44
CA GLY A 83 2.89 5.10 13.69
C GLY A 83 2.98 3.57 13.65
N GLN A 84 1.88 2.87 13.40
CA GLN A 84 1.89 1.41 13.28
C GLN A 84 2.69 1.01 12.04
N SER A 85 3.50 -0.05 12.16
CA SER A 85 4.30 -0.53 11.03
C SER A 85 4.28 -2.04 10.88
N LEU A 86 4.39 -2.47 9.62
CA LEU A 86 4.57 -3.86 9.21
C LEU A 86 5.89 -3.97 8.45
N THR A 87 6.57 -5.12 8.60
CA THR A 87 7.76 -5.43 7.83
C THR A 87 7.47 -6.63 6.94
N TYR A 88 7.70 -6.44 5.64
CA TYR A 88 7.54 -7.46 4.62
C TYR A 88 8.90 -8.03 4.25
N THR A 89 8.99 -9.35 4.23
CA THR A 89 10.13 -10.05 3.65
C THR A 89 9.83 -10.38 2.20
N ARG A 90 10.82 -10.21 1.33
CA ARG A 90 10.71 -10.62 -0.07
C ARG A 90 10.71 -12.15 -0.12
N THR A 91 9.64 -12.74 -0.63
CA THR A 91 9.60 -14.16 -1.01
C THR A 91 9.94 -14.27 -2.49
N GLY A 92 10.95 -15.09 -2.82
CA GLY A 92 11.38 -15.37 -4.19
C GLY A 92 10.81 -16.68 -4.70
#